data_AF-A0A7W8ZMA0-F1
#
_entry.id   AF-A0A7W8ZMA0-F1
#
_cell.length_a   1.000
_cell.length_b   1.000
_cell.length_c   1.000
_cell.angle_alpha   90.00
_cell.angle_beta   90.00
_cell.angle_gamma   90.00
#
_symmetry.space_group_name_H-M   'P 1'
#
loop_
_entity.id
_entity.type
_entity.pdbx_description
1 polymer ?
#
loop_
_entity_poly.entity_id
_entity_poly.type
_entity_poly.pdbx_seq_one_letter_code
_entity_poly.pdbx_strand_id
1 'polypeptide(L)'
;MYMISKKNILISGLISGAYFIALFSGQLQKIASPLPGVFVELFTVPLIILQFLTLIYLVYLVIKKIKLPAEFYVSGVIAAAVIACVFNLD
;
A
#
# COMPACT_ATOMS: atom_id res chain seq x y z
N MET A 1 9.50 -17.69 13.35
CA MET A 1 9.66 -16.23 13.46
C MET A 1 10.11 -15.73 12.09
N TYR A 2 9.15 -15.35 11.23
CA TYR A 2 9.45 -14.94 9.85
C TYR A 2 10.20 -13.61 9.90
N MET A 3 11.49 -13.64 9.57
CA MET A 3 12.32 -12.45 9.45
C MET A 3 11.88 -11.73 8.17
N ILE A 4 10.82 -10.93 8.25
CA ILE A 4 10.40 -10.06 7.14
C ILE A 4 11.56 -9.08 6.93
N SER A 5 12.39 -9.37 5.93
CA SER A 5 13.56 -8.57 5.62
C SER A 5 13.09 -7.15 5.30
N LYS A 6 13.78 -6.14 5.85
CA LYS A 6 13.47 -4.70 5.66
C LYS A 6 13.29 -4.35 4.18
N LYS A 7 14.04 -5.04 3.30
CA LYS A 7 13.96 -4.94 1.85
C LYS A 7 12.60 -5.39 1.29
N ASN A 8 12.00 -6.44 1.85
CA ASN A 8 10.72 -6.98 1.38
C ASN A 8 9.56 -6.03 1.70
N ILE A 9 9.61 -5.32 2.84
CA ILE A 9 8.61 -4.31 3.21
C ILE A 9 8.67 -3.15 2.21
N LEU A 10 9.87 -2.66 1.90
CA LEU A 10 10.07 -1.59 0.93
C LEU A 10 9.60 -2.00 -0.48
N ILE A 11 9.96 -3.21 -0.93
CA ILE A 11 9.54 -3.73 -2.23
C ILE A 11 8.02 -3.89 -2.29
N SER A 12 7.40 -4.43 -1.24
CA SER A 12 5.93 -4.54 -1.15
C SER A 12 5.26 -3.16 -1.19
N GLY A 13 5.84 -2.18 -0.49
CA GLY A 13 5.39 -0.79 -0.50
C GLY A 13 5.47 -0.17 -1.90
N LEU A 14 6.58 -0.37 -2.61
CA LEU A 14 6.76 0.14 -3.97
C LEU A 14 5.82 -0.53 -4.98
N ILE A 15 5.66 -1.86 -4.93
CA ILE A 15 4.77 -2.62 -5.82
C ILE A 15 3.31 -2.19 -5.62
N SER A 16 2.87 -2.15 -4.36
CA SER A 16 1.51 -1.69 -4.04
C SER A 16 1.31 -0.21 -4.41
N GLY A 17 2.28 0.67 -4.11
CA GLY A 17 2.23 2.07 -4.51
C GLY A 17 2.11 2.25 -6.02
N ALA A 18 2.92 1.55 -6.81
CA ALA A 18 2.83 1.57 -8.27
C ALA A 18 1.47 1.05 -8.79
N TYR A 19 0.95 -0.01 -8.18
CA TYR A 19 -0.38 -0.55 -8.49
C TYR A 19 -1.48 0.51 -8.24
N PHE A 20 -1.48 1.17 -7.08
CA PHE A 20 -2.45 2.21 -6.77
C PHE A 20 -2.30 3.45 -7.66
N ILE A 21 -1.08 3.84 -8.03
CA ILE A 21 -0.88 4.93 -9.01
C ILE A 21 -1.51 4.56 -10.36
N ALA A 22 -1.33 3.32 -10.84
CA ALA A 22 -1.97 2.85 -12.07
C ALA A 22 -3.50 2.77 -11.95
N LEU A 23 -4.01 2.44 -10.76
CA LEU A 23 -5.43 2.38 -10.43
C LEU A 23 -6.07 3.77 -10.47
N PHE A 24 -5.49 4.72 -9.72
CA PHE A 24 -6.01 6.08 -9.58
C PHE A 24 -5.76 6.97 -10.81
N SER A 25 -4.74 6.68 -11.62
CA SER A 25 -4.51 7.39 -12.90
C SER A 25 -5.53 7.00 -13.98
N GLY A 26 -6.48 6.11 -13.69
CA GLY A 26 -7.50 5.66 -14.64
C GLY A 26 -6.95 4.80 -15.77
N GLN A 27 -5.65 4.46 -15.77
CA GLN A 27 -5.03 3.59 -16.77
C GLN A 27 -5.62 2.19 -16.73
N LEU A 28 -5.91 1.66 -15.53
CA LEU A 28 -6.60 0.38 -15.36
C LEU A 28 -8.08 0.44 -15.79
N GLN A 29 -8.74 1.60 -15.68
CA GLN A 29 -10.13 1.78 -16.11
C GLN A 29 -10.26 1.93 -17.64
N LYS A 30 -9.21 2.42 -18.32
CA LYS A 30 -9.17 2.49 -19.80
C LYS A 30 -9.10 1.13 -20.48
N ILE A 31 -8.72 0.08 -19.74
CA ILE A 31 -8.77 -1.32 -20.20
C ILE A 31 -10.20 -1.84 -19.95
N ALA A 32 -11.18 -1.14 -20.55
CA ALA A 32 -12.61 -1.29 -20.29
C ALA A 32 -13.16 -2.61 -20.88
N SER A 33 -12.96 -3.70 -20.15
CA SER A 33 -13.82 -4.87 -20.22
C SER A 33 -14.28 -5.24 -18.80
N PRO A 34 -15.48 -5.80 -18.63
CA PRO A 34 -16.04 -6.09 -17.30
C PRO A 34 -15.25 -7.15 -16.52
N LEU A 35 -14.46 -7.99 -17.19
CA LEU A 35 -13.58 -8.96 -16.54
C LEU A 35 -12.44 -8.30 -15.75
N PRO A 36 -11.62 -7.40 -16.34
CA PRO A 36 -10.56 -6.69 -15.62
C PRO A 36 -11.01 -5.97 -14.35
N GLY A 37 -12.22 -5.40 -14.32
CA GLY A 37 -12.74 -4.70 -13.14
C GLY A 37 -12.82 -5.59 -11.89
N VAL A 38 -13.34 -6.81 -12.03
CA VAL A 38 -13.46 -7.78 -10.93
C VAL A 38 -12.08 -8.26 -10.46
N PHE A 39 -11.15 -8.50 -11.40
CA PHE A 39 -9.77 -8.84 -11.04
C PHE A 39 -9.09 -7.69 -10.30
N VAL A 40 -9.29 -6.45 -10.76
CA VAL A 40 -8.75 -5.27 -10.11
C VAL A 40 -9.28 -5.13 -8.68
N GLU A 41 -10.58 -5.26 -8.46
CA GLU A 41 -11.16 -5.22 -7.10
C GLU A 41 -10.62 -6.34 -6.20
N LEU A 42 -10.47 -7.55 -6.73
CA LEU A 42 -9.97 -8.72 -5.99
C LEU A 42 -8.53 -8.51 -5.48
N PHE A 43 -7.68 -7.79 -6.22
CA PHE A 43 -6.33 -7.43 -5.78
C PHE A 43 -6.30 -6.15 -4.95
N THR A 44 -7.19 -5.20 -5.23
CA THR A 44 -7.23 -3.90 -4.56
C THR A 44 -7.58 -4.05 -3.08
N VAL A 45 -8.61 -4.83 -2.72
CA VAL A 45 -9.04 -4.96 -1.32
C VAL A 45 -7.95 -5.55 -0.41
N PRO A 46 -7.30 -6.68 -0.73
CA PRO A 46 -6.19 -7.20 0.06
C PRO A 46 -5.01 -6.23 0.18
N LEU A 47 -4.72 -5.49 -0.90
CA LEU A 47 -3.63 -4.50 -0.91
C LEU A 47 -3.92 -3.31 0.00
N ILE A 48 -5.17 -2.80 0.02
CA ILE A 48 -5.58 -1.73 0.95
C ILE A 48 -5.43 -2.21 2.39
N ILE A 49 -5.91 -3.42 2.71
CA ILE A 49 -5.81 -4.00 4.05
C ILE A 49 -4.33 -4.12 4.47
N LEU A 50 -3.46 -4.57 3.57
CA LEU A 50 -2.02 -4.68 3.84
C LEU A 50 -1.38 -3.31 4.12
N GLN A 51 -1.82 -2.25 3.45
CA GLN A 51 -1.35 -0.89 3.73
C GLN A 51 -1.87 -0.32 5.05
N PHE A 52 -3.11 -0.61 5.42
CA PHE A 52 -3.60 -0.30 6.77
C PHE A 52 -2.78 -0.99 7.85
N LEU A 53 -2.50 -2.29 7.69
CA LEU A 53 -1.68 -3.05 8.64
C LEU A 53 -0.26 -2.50 8.74
N THR A 54 0.35 -2.14 7.59
CA THR A 54 1.68 -1.53 7.55
C THR A 54 1.71 -0.21 8.31
N LEU A 55 0.68 0.62 8.16
CA LEU A 55 0.57 1.91 8.83
C LEU A 55 0.33 1.76 10.33
N ILE A 56 -0.55 0.84 10.76
CA ILE A 56 -0.77 0.51 12.18
C ILE A 56 0.53 -0.01 12.81
N TYR A 57 1.25 -0.89 12.12
CA TYR A 57 2.52 -1.44 12.60
C TYR A 57 3.58 -0.35 12.76
N LEU A 58 3.67 0.57 11.82
CA LEU A 58 4.54 1.75 11.90
C LEU A 58 4.21 2.62 13.10
N VAL A 59 2.93 2.97 13.29
CA VAL A 59 2.46 3.76 14.44
C VAL A 59 2.82 3.06 15.76
N TYR A 60 2.62 1.75 15.84
CA TYR A 60 3.01 0.95 16.99
C TYR A 60 4.51 1.02 17.29
N LEU A 61 5.37 0.88 16.27
CA LEU A 61 6.82 0.99 16.43
C LEU A 61 7.27 2.39 16.84
N VAL A 62 6.60 3.44 16.34
CA VAL A 62 6.83 4.83 16.74
C VAL A 62 6.44 5.06 18.20
N ILE A 63 5.29 4.56 18.64
CA ILE A 63 4.85 4.63 20.06
C ILE A 63 5.85 3.92 20.98
N LYS A 64 6.39 2.78 20.53
CA LYS A 64 7.44 2.03 21.25
C LYS A 64 8.83 2.69 21.18
N LYS A 65 8.97 3.85 20.53
CA LYS A 65 10.23 4.60 20.34
C LYS A 65 11.35 3.74 19.76
N ILE A 66 11.01 2.77 18.92
CA ILE A 66 11.99 1.92 18.25
C ILE A 66 12.66 2.72 17.14
N LYS A 67 13.99 2.69 17.05
CA LYS A 67 14.72 3.31 15.93
C LYS A 67 14.34 2.59 14.64
N LEU A 68 13.54 3.25 13.82
CA LEU A 68 13.15 2.79 12.50
C LEU A 68 14.20 3.21 11.48
N PRO A 69 14.58 2.32 10.55
CA PRO A 69 15.44 2.70 9.45
C PRO A 69 14.62 3.44 8.36
N ALA A 70 15.28 4.22 7.50
CA ALA A 70 14.64 5.15 6.58
C ALA A 70 13.58 4.49 5.66
N GLU A 71 13.77 3.22 5.32
CA GLU A 71 12.88 2.42 4.47
C GLU A 71 11.46 2.29 5.04
N PHE A 72 11.33 2.26 6.37
CA PHE A 72 10.04 2.20 7.03
C PHE A 72 9.29 3.52 6.91
N TYR A 73 9.98 4.65 6.97
CA TYR A 73 9.36 5.96 6.76
C TYR A 73 8.84 6.11 5.34
N VAL A 74 9.63 5.70 4.33
CA VAL A 74 9.20 5.71 2.92
C VAL A 74 7.98 4.80 2.72
N SER A 75 8.01 3.58 3.27
CA SER A 75 6.88 2.65 3.20
C SER A 75 5.62 3.21 3.89
N GLY A 76 5.80 3.91 5.01
CA GLY A 76 4.72 4.58 5.72
C GLY A 76 4.08 5.72 4.95
N VAL A 77 4.89 6.56 4.30
CA VAL A 77 4.40 7.66 3.45
C VAL A 77 3.61 7.10 2.26
N ILE A 78 4.09 6.03 1.63
CA ILE A 78 3.36 5.36 0.53
C ILE A 78 2.03 4.79 1.03
N ALA A 79 2.02 4.08 2.16
CA ALA A 79 0.80 3.54 2.73
C ALA A 79 -0.21 4.65 3.10
N ALA A 80 0.26 5.75 3.69
CA ALA A 80 -0.57 6.91 4.01
C ALA A 80 -1.16 7.57 2.75
N ALA A 81 -0.34 7.75 1.70
CA ALA A 81 -0.79 8.32 0.44
C ALA A 81 -1.83 7.43 -0.26
N VAL A 82 -1.63 6.11 -0.26
CA VAL A 82 -2.60 5.15 -0.80
C VAL A 82 -3.92 5.24 -0.07
N ILE A 83 -3.91 5.20 1.27
CA ILE A 83 -5.14 5.28 2.08
C ILE A 83 -5.81 6.64 1.86
N ALA A 84 -5.06 7.73 1.88
CA ALA A 84 -5.60 9.06 1.62
C ALA A 84 -6.28 9.12 0.23
N CYS A 85 -5.67 8.56 -0.82
CA CYS A 85 -6.28 8.52 -2.15
C CYS A 85 -7.56 7.66 -2.20
N VAL A 86 -7.63 6.54 -1.46
CA VAL A 86 -8.84 5.71 -1.37
C VAL A 86 -9.98 6.49 -0.71
N PHE A 87 -9.70 7.21 0.38
CA PHE A 87 -10.71 7.93 1.16
C PHE A 87 -11.03 9.34 0.63
N ASN A 88 -10.23 9.87 -0.30
CA ASN A 88 -10.45 11.17 -0.95
C ASN A 88 -11.11 11.02 -2.33
N LEU A 89 -11.72 9.86 -2.57
CA LEU A 89 -12.51 9.54 -3.77
C LEU A 89 -14.01 9.77 -3.56
N ASP A 90 -14.37 10.48 -2.48
CA ASP A 90 -15.71 11.02 -2.19
C ASP A 90 -15.93 12.39 -2.86
#